data_AF-A0A0A9XHA7-F1
#
_entry.id   AF-A0A0A9XHA7-F1
#
_cell.length_a   1.000
_cell.length_b   1.000
_cell.length_c   1.000
_cell.angle_alpha   90.00
_cell.angle_beta   90.00
_cell.angle_gamma   90.00
#
_symmetry.space_group_name_H-M   'P 1'
#
loop_
_entity.id
_entity.type
_entity.pdbx_description
1 polymer ?
#
loop_
_entity_poly.entity_id
_entity_poly.type
_entity_poly.pdbx_seq_one_letter_code
_entity_poly.pdbx_strand_id
1 'polypeptide(L)'
;MVRRDWCPLSKKVSDAVLERILYAKDGEDILDYIIGYVHRVAQDVRGGDVYTLREFVISKSLTKEPELYKGGSFPHAAVAQRMKARKELVRVGDLIPYVICTGEKLNERAYHVDEVRQNETLRVDA
;
A
#
# COMPACT_ATOMS: atom_id res chain seq x y z
N MET A 1 13.23 5.99 -0.34
CA MET A 1 12.55 5.31 -1.50
C MET A 1 11.85 6.33 -2.42
N VAL A 2 11.99 6.24 -3.76
CA VAL A 2 11.55 7.31 -4.71
C VAL A 2 10.30 6.97 -5.53
N ARG A 3 9.95 5.69 -5.69
CA ARG A 3 8.80 5.29 -6.49
C ARG A 3 7.48 5.57 -5.77
N ARG A 4 6.46 5.97 -6.53
CA ARG A 4 5.11 6.31 -6.02
C ARG A 4 4.20 5.09 -5.79
N ASP A 5 4.60 3.91 -6.24
CA ASP A 5 3.83 2.67 -6.14
C ASP A 5 4.11 1.87 -4.86
N TRP A 6 4.66 2.52 -3.84
CA TRP A 6 4.80 1.98 -2.49
C TRP A 6 3.92 2.75 -1.53
N CYS A 7 3.41 2.06 -0.51
CA CYS A 7 2.62 2.70 0.53
C CYS A 7 3.51 3.62 1.40
N PRO A 8 2.93 4.66 2.03
CA PRO A 8 3.67 5.56 2.92
C PRO A 8 4.42 4.85 4.04
N LEU A 9 3.88 3.76 4.60
CA LEU A 9 4.55 3.00 5.65
C LEU A 9 5.88 2.41 5.17
N SER A 10 5.87 1.72 4.02
CA SER A 10 7.08 1.12 3.46
C SER A 10 8.16 2.17 3.20
N LYS A 11 7.76 3.38 2.76
CA LYS A 11 8.66 4.52 2.60
C LYS A 11 9.26 4.96 3.94
N LYS A 12 8.43 5.21 4.96
CA LYS A 12 8.88 5.61 6.30
C LYS A 12 9.89 4.61 6.89
N VAL A 13 9.60 3.32 6.80
CA VAL A 13 10.46 2.25 7.33
C VAL A 13 11.79 2.19 6.58
N SER A 14 11.74 2.26 5.24
CA SER A 14 12.96 2.23 4.42
C SER A 14 13.84 3.46 4.65
N ASP A 15 13.24 4.64 4.79
CA ASP A 15 13.96 5.88 5.04
C ASP A 15 14.60 5.85 6.44
N ALA A 16 13.92 5.32 7.47
CA ALA A 16 14.47 5.14 8.81
C ALA A 16 15.63 4.13 8.87
N VAL A 17 15.52 3.01 8.15
CA VAL A 17 16.62 2.02 8.04
C VAL A 17 17.82 2.65 7.33
N LEU A 18 17.60 3.36 6.22
CA LEU A 18 18.66 4.01 5.48
C LEU A 18 19.36 5.08 6.32
N GLU A 19 18.60 5.92 7.03
CA GLU A 19 19.15 6.92 7.95
C GLU A 19 20.03 6.27 9.02
N ARG A 20 19.60 5.12 9.58
CA ARG A 20 20.40 4.40 10.57
C ARG A 20 21.74 3.93 10.01
N ILE A 21 21.73 3.38 8.80
CA ILE A 21 22.93 2.88 8.12
C ILE A 21 23.90 4.04 7.82
N LEU A 22 23.38 5.17 7.34
CA LEU A 22 24.21 6.32 6.94
C LEU A 22 24.77 7.10 8.14
N TYR A 23 24.06 7.10 9.27
CA TYR A 23 24.39 7.89 10.46
C TYR A 23 24.54 7.00 11.71
N ALA A 24 25.23 5.88 11.54
CA ALA A 24 25.61 4.98 12.63
C ALA A 24 26.32 5.73 13.75
N LYS A 25 26.00 5.40 15.01
CA LYS A 25 26.73 5.96 16.16
C LYS A 25 27.91 5.05 16.49
N ASP A 26 28.97 5.62 17.03
CA ASP A 26 30.14 4.85 17.45
C ASP A 26 29.75 3.74 18.44
N GLY A 27 30.23 2.52 18.18
CA GLY A 27 29.99 1.35 19.03
C GLY A 27 28.60 0.72 18.91
N GLU A 28 27.78 1.17 17.97
CA GLU A 28 26.45 0.60 17.76
C GLU A 28 26.46 -0.63 16.85
N ASP A 29 25.72 -1.66 17.26
CA ASP A 29 25.33 -2.75 16.38
C ASP A 29 24.13 -2.35 15.51
N ILE A 30 24.43 -1.85 14.31
CA ILE A 30 23.44 -1.43 13.33
C ILE A 30 22.51 -2.59 12.93
N LEU A 31 23.05 -3.81 12.85
CA LEU A 31 22.29 -4.98 12.40
C LEU A 31 21.20 -5.33 13.42
N ASP A 32 21.58 -5.42 14.70
CA ASP A 32 20.64 -5.69 15.79
C ASP A 32 19.56 -4.60 15.89
N TYR A 33 19.95 -3.33 15.71
CA TYR A 33 18.98 -2.22 15.67
C TYR A 33 17.97 -2.40 14.54
N ILE A 34 18.44 -2.67 13.31
CA ILE A 34 17.57 -2.80 12.13
C ILE A 34 16.62 -3.98 12.29
N ILE A 35 17.13 -5.15 12.72
CA ILE A 35 16.30 -6.34 12.95
C ILE A 35 15.22 -6.02 14.00
N GLY A 36 15.61 -5.40 15.13
CA GLY A 36 14.68 -5.01 16.18
C GLY A 36 13.64 -3.99 15.71
N TYR A 37 14.02 -3.03 14.88
CA TYR A 37 13.11 -2.06 14.30
C TYR A 37 12.09 -2.71 13.35
N VAL A 38 12.55 -3.54 12.40
CA VAL A 38 11.68 -4.23 11.44
C VAL A 38 10.72 -5.19 12.14
N HIS A 39 11.18 -5.92 13.17
CA HIS A 39 10.30 -6.78 13.97
C HIS A 39 9.20 -5.99 14.68
N ARG A 40 9.51 -4.84 15.29
CA ARG A 40 8.50 -3.98 15.92
C ARG A 40 7.48 -3.47 14.92
N VAL A 41 7.94 -2.94 13.79
CA VAL A 41 7.05 -2.52 12.69
C VAL A 41 6.13 -3.66 12.25
N ALA A 42 6.66 -4.87 12.11
CA ALA A 42 5.86 -6.03 11.71
C ALA A 42 4.82 -6.43 12.78
N GLN A 43 5.14 -6.29 14.06
CA GLN A 43 4.18 -6.48 15.15
C GLN A 43 3.09 -5.39 15.14
N ASP A 44 3.48 -4.13 14.96
CA ASP A 44 2.57 -2.98 14.90
C ASP A 44 1.59 -3.08 13.72
N VAL A 45 2.08 -3.54 12.55
CA VAL A 45 1.24 -3.83 11.38
C VAL A 45 0.22 -4.91 11.71
N ARG A 46 0.66 -6.08 12.18
CA ARG A 46 -0.24 -7.20 12.51
C ARG A 46 -1.21 -6.89 13.66
N GLY A 47 -0.81 -6.00 14.57
CA GLY A 47 -1.66 -5.52 15.66
C GLY A 47 -2.81 -4.64 15.18
N GLY A 48 -2.65 -3.93 14.06
CA GLY A 48 -3.71 -3.15 13.42
C GLY A 48 -4.06 -1.81 14.09
N ASP A 49 -3.51 -1.52 15.27
CA ASP A 49 -3.89 -0.35 16.07
C ASP A 49 -2.93 0.86 15.91
N VAL A 50 -1.74 0.65 15.36
CA VAL A 50 -0.68 1.67 15.31
C VAL A 50 -0.74 2.52 14.04
N TYR A 51 -1.10 1.93 12.91
CA TYR A 51 -1.07 2.58 11.59
C TYR A 51 -2.48 2.79 11.06
N THR A 52 -2.74 3.98 10.52
CA THR A 52 -4.05 4.27 9.94
C THR A 52 -4.15 3.71 8.52
N LEU A 53 -5.36 3.69 7.94
CA LEU A 53 -5.57 3.27 6.56
C LEU A 53 -4.66 4.01 5.56
N ARG A 54 -4.32 5.30 5.83
CA ARG A 54 -3.51 6.12 4.93
C ARG A 54 -2.10 5.57 4.73
N GLU A 55 -1.54 4.91 5.75
CA GLU A 55 -0.22 4.31 5.74
C GLU A 55 -0.08 3.17 4.73
N PHE A 56 -1.21 2.55 4.35
CA PHE A 56 -1.27 1.40 3.45
C PHE A 56 -1.69 1.76 2.02
N VAL A 57 -2.02 3.02 1.75
CA VAL A 57 -2.51 3.45 0.42
C VAL A 57 -1.38 3.39 -0.61
N ILE A 58 -1.61 2.63 -1.68
CA ILE A 58 -0.77 2.57 -2.86
C ILE A 58 -1.46 3.35 -3.97
N SER A 59 -0.71 4.18 -4.70
CA SER A 59 -1.26 4.98 -5.80
C SER A 59 -0.54 4.66 -7.11
N LYS A 60 -1.30 4.34 -8.15
CA LYS A 60 -0.74 4.04 -9.48
C LYS A 60 -1.58 4.62 -10.60
N SER A 61 -0.91 5.22 -11.58
CA SER A 61 -1.58 5.82 -12.73
C SER A 61 -2.02 4.77 -13.75
N LEU A 62 -3.17 4.99 -14.37
CA LEU A 62 -3.60 4.24 -15.54
C LEU A 62 -2.79 4.67 -16.77
N THR A 63 -2.24 3.73 -17.51
CA THR A 63 -1.51 3.97 -18.76
C THR A 63 -2.33 3.64 -20.01
N LYS A 64 -3.51 3.04 -19.81
CA LYS A 64 -4.50 2.71 -20.82
C LYS A 64 -5.89 2.67 -20.16
N GLU A 65 -6.93 2.52 -20.96
CA GLU A 65 -8.29 2.39 -20.44
C GLU A 65 -8.40 1.16 -19.50
N PRO A 66 -9.17 1.24 -18.40
CA PRO A 66 -9.34 0.13 -17.45
C PRO A 66 -9.71 -1.20 -18.11
N GLU A 67 -10.52 -1.18 -19.17
CA GLU A 67 -10.99 -2.34 -19.94
C GLU A 67 -9.90 -3.01 -20.76
N LEU A 68 -8.80 -2.30 -21.05
CA LEU A 68 -7.65 -2.81 -21.83
C LEU A 68 -6.61 -3.51 -20.96
N TYR A 69 -6.80 -3.57 -19.64
CA TYR A 69 -5.99 -4.38 -18.73
C TYR A 69 -6.49 -5.83 -18.74
N LYS A 70 -5.87 -6.65 -19.60
CA LYS A 70 -6.06 -8.10 -19.63
C LYS A 70 -5.11 -8.79 -18.66
N GLY A 71 -5.58 -9.84 -18.00
CA GLY A 71 -4.82 -10.56 -16.98
C GLY A 71 -5.05 -9.96 -15.60
N GLY A 72 -5.44 -10.80 -14.64
CA GLY A 72 -5.73 -10.42 -13.27
C GLY A 72 -4.47 -10.14 -12.46
N SER A 73 -3.66 -9.16 -12.86
CA SER A 73 -2.43 -8.79 -12.16
C SER A 73 -2.31 -7.28 -11.92
N PHE A 74 -3.40 -6.53 -12.09
CA PHE A 74 -3.40 -5.07 -12.06
C PHE A 74 -4.43 -4.52 -11.05
N PRO A 75 -4.06 -4.44 -9.75
CA PRO A 75 -4.93 -3.91 -8.68
C PRO A 75 -5.59 -2.57 -9.01
N HIS A 76 -4.79 -1.56 -9.36
CA HIS A 76 -5.26 -0.25 -9.81
C HIS A 76 -6.27 -0.29 -10.96
N ALA A 77 -6.12 -1.21 -11.91
CA ALA A 77 -7.06 -1.37 -13.02
C ALA A 77 -8.37 -2.03 -12.57
N ALA A 78 -8.31 -3.03 -11.68
CA ALA A 78 -9.50 -3.66 -11.11
C ALA A 78 -10.33 -2.66 -10.29
N VAL A 79 -9.65 -1.83 -9.48
CA VAL A 79 -10.29 -0.73 -8.73
C VAL A 79 -10.92 0.29 -9.68
N ALA A 80 -10.19 0.71 -10.71
CA ALA A 80 -10.70 1.63 -11.74
C ALA A 80 -11.92 1.09 -12.49
N GLN A 81 -11.95 -0.21 -12.80
CA GLN A 81 -13.12 -0.86 -13.40
C GLN A 81 -14.34 -0.80 -12.47
N ARG A 82 -14.16 -1.03 -11.16
CA ARG A 82 -15.25 -0.88 -10.18
C ARG A 82 -15.73 0.57 -10.02
N MET A 83 -14.81 1.53 -10.05
CA MET A 83 -15.16 2.97 -10.07
C MET A 83 -16.02 3.31 -11.30
N LYS A 84 -15.61 2.86 -12.50
CA LYS A 84 -16.43 3.02 -13.72
C LYS A 84 -17.80 2.34 -13.60
N ALA A 85 -17.88 1.15 -13.01
CA ALA A 85 -19.15 0.45 -12.77
C ALA A 85 -20.09 1.24 -11.84
N ARG A 86 -19.54 2.03 -10.92
CA ARG A 86 -20.28 3.00 -10.09
C ARG A 86 -20.55 4.35 -10.77
N LYS A 87 -20.28 4.47 -12.07
CA LYS A 87 -20.43 5.69 -12.87
C LYS A 87 -19.50 6.84 -12.45
N GLU A 88 -18.39 6.53 -11.78
CA GLU A 88 -17.35 7.52 -11.51
C GLU A 88 -16.54 7.80 -12.79
N LEU A 89 -16.06 9.04 -12.94
CA LEU A 89 -15.22 9.42 -14.07
C LEU A 89 -13.80 8.89 -13.83
N VAL A 90 -13.34 8.00 -14.73
CA VAL A 90 -11.98 7.45 -14.71
C VAL A 90 -11.41 7.49 -16.12
N ARG A 91 -10.20 8.05 -16.26
CA ARG A 91 -9.50 8.26 -17.53
C ARG A 91 -8.07 7.75 -17.48
N VAL A 92 -7.49 7.55 -18.67
CA VAL A 92 -6.05 7.30 -18.81
C VAL A 92 -5.27 8.47 -18.21
N GLY A 93 -4.23 8.16 -17.43
CA GLY A 93 -3.42 9.12 -16.69
C GLY A 93 -3.86 9.33 -15.24
N ASP A 94 -5.12 9.03 -14.91
CA ASP A 94 -5.64 9.20 -13.55
C ASP A 94 -4.87 8.31 -12.56
N LEU A 95 -4.58 8.88 -11.39
CA LEU A 95 -3.93 8.19 -10.29
C LEU A 95 -4.98 7.47 -9.46
N ILE A 96 -4.90 6.14 -9.40
CA ILE A 96 -5.88 5.31 -8.68
C ILE A 96 -5.28 4.94 -7.31
N PRO A 97 -5.82 5.47 -6.20
CA PRO A 97 -5.41 5.06 -4.86
C PRO A 97 -6.17 3.80 -4.45
N TYR A 98 -5.45 2.83 -3.90
CA TYR A 98 -6.03 1.58 -3.43
C TYR A 98 -5.25 1.01 -2.25
N VAL A 99 -5.91 0.11 -1.53
CA VAL A 99 -5.34 -0.69 -0.44
C VAL A 99 -5.63 -2.17 -0.71
N ILE A 100 -4.78 -3.04 -0.18
CA ILE A 100 -5.00 -4.49 -0.25
C ILE A 100 -5.69 -4.92 1.04
N CYS A 101 -6.83 -5.60 0.89
CA CYS A 101 -7.60 -6.17 1.98
C CYS A 101 -7.43 -7.70 2.04
N THR A 102 -7.90 -8.31 3.12
CA THR A 102 -7.96 -9.76 3.28
C THR A 102 -8.86 -10.42 2.23
N GLY A 103 -8.50 -11.59 1.73
CA GLY A 103 -9.26 -12.37 0.75
C GLY A 103 -8.39 -13.35 -0.04
N GLU A 104 -8.94 -14.02 -1.06
CA GLU A 104 -8.22 -15.08 -1.79
C GLU A 104 -7.36 -14.58 -2.95
N LYS A 105 -7.90 -13.76 -3.87
CA LYS A 105 -7.15 -13.31 -5.07
C LYS A 105 -6.79 -11.82 -5.02
N LEU A 106 -5.56 -11.48 -5.43
CA LEU A 106 -5.03 -10.11 -5.32
C LEU A 106 -5.92 -9.01 -5.93
N ASN A 107 -6.51 -9.22 -7.11
CA ASN A 107 -7.36 -8.19 -7.75
C ASN A 107 -8.73 -8.05 -7.08
N GLU A 108 -9.22 -9.14 -6.49
CA GLU A 108 -10.46 -9.17 -5.73
C GLU A 108 -10.26 -8.51 -4.36
N ARG A 109 -9.00 -8.42 -3.91
CA ARG A 109 -8.58 -7.84 -2.62
C ARG A 109 -8.17 -6.38 -2.68
N ALA A 110 -7.99 -5.82 -3.87
CA ALA A 110 -7.63 -4.42 -4.03
C ALA A 110 -8.88 -3.56 -3.99
N TYR A 111 -8.95 -2.60 -3.07
CA TYR A 111 -10.09 -1.70 -2.87
C TYR A 111 -9.67 -0.25 -2.88
N HIS A 112 -10.53 0.61 -3.43
CA HIS A 112 -10.39 2.05 -3.27
C HIS A 112 -10.47 2.41 -1.80
N VAL A 113 -9.75 3.46 -1.39
CA VAL A 113 -9.68 3.88 0.03
C VAL A 113 -11.08 4.17 0.60
N ASP A 114 -11.95 4.76 -0.21
CA ASP A 114 -13.31 5.09 0.21
C ASP A 114 -14.22 3.86 0.32
N GLU A 115 -13.99 2.81 -0.48
CA GLU A 115 -14.71 1.53 -0.32
C GLU A 115 -14.43 0.93 1.06
N VAL A 116 -13.16 0.99 1.51
CA VAL A 116 -12.77 0.46 2.82
C VAL A 116 -13.31 1.31 3.97
N ARG A 117 -13.39 2.63 3.80
CA ARG A 117 -13.98 3.53 4.82
C ARG A 117 -15.48 3.32 5.00
N GLN A 118 -16.17 2.96 3.93
CA GLN A 118 -17.63 2.79 3.94
C GLN A 118 -18.07 1.37 4.27
N ASN A 119 -17.15 0.40 4.27
CA ASN A 119 -17.47 -1.00 4.50
C ASN A 119 -16.64 -1.57 5.66
N GLU A 120 -17.30 -1.72 6.81
CA GLU A 120 -16.69 -2.27 8.02
C GLU A 120 -16.28 -3.75 7.91
N THR A 121 -16.73 -4.47 6.89
CA THR A 121 -16.31 -5.87 6.65
C THR A 121 -14.96 -5.97 5.96
N LEU A 122 -14.50 -4.89 5.30
CA LEU A 122 -13.19 -4.86 4.67
C LEU A 122 -12.11 -4.56 5.72
N ARG A 123 -11.07 -5.39 5.72
CA ARG A 123 -9.91 -5.28 6.60
C ARG A 123 -8.65 -5.27 5.77
N VAL A 124 -7.73 -4.35 6.06
CA VAL A 124 -6.41 -4.30 5.42
C VAL A 124 -5.70 -5.64 5.66
N ASP A 125 -5.04 -6.17 4.63
CA ASP A 125 -4.18 -7.35 4.78
C ASP A 125 -2.86 -6.92 5.42
N ALA A 126 -2.71 -7.25 6.71
CA ALA A 126 -1.62 -6.82 7.57
C ALA A 126 -0.66 -7.97 7.91
#